data_AF-A0A8J1UYS3-F1
#
_entry.id   AF-A0A8J1UYS3-F1
#
_cell.length_a   1.000
_cell.length_b   1.000
_cell.length_c   1.000
_cell.angle_alpha   90.00
_cell.angle_beta   90.00
_cell.angle_gamma   90.00
#
_symmetry.space_group_name_H-M   'P 1'
#
loop_
_entity.id
_entity.type
_entity.pdbx_description
1 polymer ?
#
loop_
_entity_poly.entity_id
_entity_poly.type
_entity_poly.pdbx_seq_one_letter_code
_entity_poly.pdbx_strand_id
1 'polypeptide(L)'
;VLFLHLSPYIVSRLVAIRPEGTLTIQPGVKIIFATAEAGFEIHGNLLAQGVGNLAVEFTPDDAVSEISSFWSGLNFVSGHSSLQHAYVKGARVGIQATGYSVTLDHVTITHCAAGIKYTDGESSANSTMISDSYIGHNGKHGIEFKGS
;
A
#
# COMPACT_ATOMS: atom_id res chain seq x y z
N VAL A 1 2.38 -12.02 -11.15
CA VAL A 1 3.39 -12.17 -10.07
C VAL A 1 4.54 -11.24 -10.35
N LEU A 2 5.07 -10.55 -9.34
CA LEU A 2 6.33 -9.78 -9.41
C LEU A 2 7.45 -10.60 -8.77
N PHE A 3 8.53 -10.83 -9.52
CA PHE A 3 9.67 -11.67 -9.17
C PHE A 3 10.86 -10.83 -8.66
N LEU A 4 11.56 -11.33 -7.64
CA LEU A 4 12.71 -10.63 -7.05
C LEU A 4 13.83 -10.36 -8.07
N HIS A 5 14.12 -11.31 -8.96
CA HIS A 5 15.21 -11.18 -9.93
C HIS A 5 14.95 -10.15 -11.05
N LEU A 6 13.76 -9.56 -11.09
CA LEU A 6 13.39 -8.46 -11.99
C LEU A 6 13.17 -7.14 -11.23
N SER A 7 13.40 -7.12 -9.92
CA SER A 7 13.32 -5.92 -9.11
C SER A 7 14.47 -4.95 -9.45
N PRO A 8 14.26 -3.63 -9.46
CA PRO A 8 13.03 -2.93 -9.09
C PRO A 8 11.98 -2.87 -10.21
N TYR A 9 10.71 -2.82 -9.81
CA TYR A 9 9.59 -2.54 -10.71
C TYR A 9 9.27 -1.05 -10.67
N ILE A 10 9.27 -0.38 -11.83
CA ILE A 10 8.94 1.04 -11.93
C ILE A 10 7.47 1.20 -12.34
N VAL A 11 6.72 1.95 -11.53
CA VAL A 11 5.32 2.29 -11.77
C VAL A 11 5.22 3.79 -12.01
N SER A 12 4.79 4.19 -13.20
CA SER A 12 4.72 5.62 -13.60
C SER A 12 3.30 6.12 -13.80
N ARG A 13 2.29 5.31 -13.45
CA ARG A 13 0.85 5.60 -13.57
C ARG A 13 0.07 4.67 -12.65
N LEU A 14 -1.22 4.92 -12.51
CA LEU A 14 -2.11 4.03 -11.75
C LEU A 14 -2.17 2.63 -12.38
N VAL A 15 -1.94 1.59 -11.57
CA VAL A 15 -2.06 0.18 -11.95
C VAL A 15 -3.30 -0.40 -11.29
N ALA A 16 -4.23 -0.88 -12.11
CA ALA A 16 -5.45 -1.52 -11.63
C ALA A 16 -5.26 -3.04 -11.53
N ILE A 17 -5.48 -3.61 -10.35
CA ILE A 17 -5.74 -5.04 -10.19
C ILE A 17 -7.24 -5.22 -10.33
N ARG A 18 -7.66 -5.81 -11.45
CA ARG A 18 -9.09 -6.00 -11.77
C ARG A 18 -9.75 -7.01 -10.83
N PRO A 19 -11.10 -7.04 -10.76
CA PRO A 19 -11.84 -8.11 -10.08
C PRO A 19 -11.36 -9.50 -10.48
N GLU A 20 -11.36 -10.43 -9.53
CA GLU A 20 -10.80 -11.79 -9.63
C GLU A 20 -9.28 -11.88 -9.89
N GLY A 21 -8.64 -10.78 -10.26
CA GLY A 21 -7.19 -10.70 -10.46
C GLY A 21 -6.43 -10.80 -9.14
N THR A 22 -5.29 -11.49 -9.16
CA THR A 22 -4.38 -11.55 -8.02
C THR A 22 -2.98 -11.11 -8.43
N LEU A 23 -2.47 -10.07 -7.80
CA LEU A 23 -1.07 -9.67 -7.88
C LEU A 23 -0.32 -10.20 -6.66
N THR A 24 0.50 -11.23 -6.86
CA THR A 24 1.46 -11.70 -5.86
C THR A 24 2.80 -11.01 -6.07
N ILE A 25 3.39 -10.50 -4.98
CA ILE A 25 4.71 -9.87 -4.95
C ILE A 25 5.61 -10.72 -4.06
N GLN A 26 6.72 -11.20 -4.63
CA GLN A 26 7.68 -12.04 -3.92
C GLN A 26 8.44 -11.26 -2.82
N PRO A 27 9.01 -11.98 -1.82
CA PRO A 27 9.87 -11.36 -0.81
C PRO A 27 11.00 -10.52 -1.42
N GLY A 28 11.33 -9.41 -0.77
CA GLY A 28 12.44 -8.53 -1.14
C GLY A 28 12.21 -7.66 -2.38
N VAL A 29 11.06 -7.75 -3.03
CA VAL A 29 10.77 -6.95 -4.23
C VAL A 29 10.59 -5.48 -3.84
N LYS A 30 11.34 -4.60 -4.53
CA LYS A 30 11.14 -3.16 -4.53
C LYS A 30 10.27 -2.69 -5.70
N ILE A 31 9.30 -1.84 -5.39
CA ILE A 31 8.43 -1.14 -6.34
C ILE A 31 8.64 0.36 -6.14
N ILE A 32 9.00 1.04 -7.23
CA ILE A 32 9.33 2.45 -7.26
C ILE A 32 8.23 3.20 -8.01
N PHE A 33 7.61 4.18 -7.37
CA PHE A 33 6.57 5.03 -7.95
C PHE A 33 7.19 6.33 -8.47
N ALA A 34 7.22 6.47 -9.80
CA ALA A 34 7.95 7.53 -10.49
C ALA A 34 7.19 8.85 -10.63
N THR A 35 5.87 8.87 -10.36
CA THR A 35 5.03 10.07 -10.50
C THR A 35 3.96 10.16 -9.41
N ALA A 36 3.33 11.33 -9.24
CA ALA A 36 2.26 11.52 -8.27
C ALA A 36 0.97 10.73 -8.61
N GLU A 37 0.73 10.47 -9.90
CA GLU A 37 -0.37 9.66 -10.41
C GLU A 37 -0.10 8.16 -10.32
N ALA A 38 1.13 7.76 -10.04
CA ALA A 38 1.50 6.37 -9.84
C ALA A 38 0.90 5.82 -8.55
N GLY A 39 0.44 4.57 -8.58
CA GLY A 39 -0.19 3.94 -7.43
C GLY A 39 -0.87 2.63 -7.82
N PHE A 40 -1.54 2.00 -6.86
CA PHE A 40 -2.36 0.83 -7.10
C PHE A 40 -3.82 1.10 -6.78
N GLU A 41 -4.68 0.66 -7.68
CA GLU A 41 -6.11 0.55 -7.45
C GLU A 41 -6.50 -0.92 -7.45
N ILE A 42 -6.86 -1.44 -6.28
CA ILE A 42 -7.01 -2.87 -6.03
C ILE A 42 -8.50 -3.22 -5.94
N HIS A 43 -9.04 -3.73 -7.04
CA HIS A 43 -10.39 -4.32 -7.13
C HIS A 43 -10.37 -5.86 -7.05
N GLY A 44 -9.18 -6.45 -6.89
CA GLY A 44 -8.95 -7.89 -6.72
C GLY A 44 -8.09 -8.14 -5.49
N ASN A 45 -7.07 -8.99 -5.61
CA ASN A 45 -6.20 -9.34 -4.49
C ASN A 45 -4.77 -8.83 -4.70
N LEU A 46 -4.20 -8.22 -3.67
CA LEU A 46 -2.78 -7.92 -3.58
C LEU A 46 -2.18 -8.74 -2.44
N LEU A 47 -1.21 -9.60 -2.79
CA LEU A 47 -0.50 -10.46 -1.84
C LEU A 47 0.97 -10.04 -1.84
N ALA A 48 1.37 -9.18 -0.90
CA ALA A 48 2.78 -8.84 -0.68
C ALA A 48 3.36 -9.78 0.38
N GLN A 49 4.25 -10.67 -0.04
CA GLN A 49 4.72 -11.80 0.75
C GLN A 49 6.15 -11.57 1.23
N GLY A 50 6.42 -10.45 1.90
CA GLY A 50 7.71 -10.22 2.52
C GLY A 50 7.96 -11.21 3.67
N VAL A 51 9.22 -11.42 4.01
CA VAL A 51 9.62 -12.23 5.18
C VAL A 51 10.85 -11.63 5.86
N GLY A 52 10.86 -11.54 7.19
CA GLY A 52 12.06 -11.17 7.95
C GLY A 52 12.79 -9.93 7.42
N ASN A 53 14.01 -10.11 6.91
CA ASN A 53 14.86 -9.07 6.31
C ASN A 53 14.63 -8.81 4.81
N LEU A 54 13.69 -9.52 4.18
CA LEU A 54 13.30 -9.41 2.77
C LEU A 54 11.91 -8.78 2.66
N ALA A 55 11.80 -7.55 3.16
CA ALA A 55 10.56 -6.81 3.08
C ALA A 55 10.19 -6.47 1.63
N VAL A 56 8.89 -6.40 1.34
CA VAL A 56 8.40 -5.81 0.08
C VAL A 56 8.35 -4.29 0.24
N GLU A 57 9.03 -3.56 -0.63
CA GLU A 57 9.16 -2.10 -0.52
C GLU A 57 8.32 -1.37 -1.57
N PHE A 58 7.46 -0.46 -1.11
CA PHE A 58 6.68 0.48 -1.91
C PHE A 58 7.18 1.89 -1.62
N THR A 59 7.99 2.47 -2.51
CA THR A 59 8.67 3.76 -2.27
C THR A 59 8.51 4.72 -3.45
N PRO A 60 8.54 6.05 -3.24
CA PRO A 60 8.71 6.97 -4.35
C PRO A 60 10.06 6.74 -5.04
N ASP A 61 10.19 7.29 -6.24
CA ASP A 61 11.51 7.52 -6.84
C ASP A 61 12.23 8.65 -6.09
N ASP A 62 13.32 8.33 -5.40
CA ASP A 62 14.13 9.29 -4.64
C ASP A 62 14.75 10.37 -5.57
N ALA A 63 14.86 10.12 -6.87
CA ALA A 63 15.31 11.12 -7.85
C ALA A 63 14.26 12.21 -8.10
N VAL A 64 12.99 11.96 -7.79
CA VAL A 64 11.87 12.91 -7.91
C VAL A 64 11.66 13.57 -6.55
N SER A 65 12.71 14.20 -6.02
CA SER A 65 12.78 14.78 -4.67
C SER A 65 12.10 16.17 -4.56
N GLU A 66 10.86 16.28 -5.02
CA GLU A 66 10.00 17.40 -4.66
C GLU A 66 8.94 16.87 -3.69
N ILE A 67 8.88 17.43 -2.48
CA ILE A 67 7.97 17.05 -1.37
C ILE A 67 6.48 17.12 -1.80
N SER A 68 6.19 17.69 -2.98
CA SER A 68 4.88 17.76 -3.63
C SER A 68 4.51 16.54 -4.49
N SER A 69 5.42 15.57 -4.67
CA SER A 69 5.27 14.43 -5.60
C SER A 69 4.82 13.12 -4.96
N PHE A 70 4.13 13.18 -3.81
CA PHE A 70 3.54 12.00 -3.17
C PHE A 70 2.83 11.11 -4.19
N TRP A 71 3.29 9.86 -4.35
CA TRP A 71 2.60 8.88 -5.15
C TRP A 71 1.24 8.55 -4.51
N SER A 72 0.31 8.04 -5.31
CA SER A 72 -1.10 8.01 -4.92
C SER A 72 -1.43 7.09 -3.74
N GLY A 73 -0.64 6.05 -3.50
CA GLY A 73 -0.88 5.07 -2.45
C GLY A 73 -1.39 3.72 -2.96
N LEU A 74 -1.72 2.86 -2.00
CA LEU A 74 -2.41 1.60 -2.23
C LEU A 74 -3.89 1.78 -1.87
N ASN A 75 -4.76 1.81 -2.88
CA ASN A 75 -6.20 1.99 -2.70
C ASN A 75 -6.92 0.64 -2.83
N PHE A 76 -7.33 0.07 -1.70
CA PHE A 76 -8.10 -1.17 -1.63
C PHE A 76 -9.59 -0.87 -1.76
N VAL A 77 -10.15 -1.35 -2.87
CA VAL A 77 -11.53 -1.13 -3.29
C VAL A 77 -12.36 -2.41 -3.22
N SER A 78 -11.76 -3.60 -3.31
CA SER A 78 -12.44 -4.88 -3.04
C SER A 78 -11.42 -6.02 -2.95
N GLY A 79 -11.91 -7.24 -2.69
CA GLY A 79 -11.10 -8.46 -2.61
C GLY A 79 -10.47 -8.71 -1.24
N HIS A 80 -9.55 -9.68 -1.18
CA HIS A 80 -8.84 -10.09 0.03
C HIS A 80 -7.34 -9.89 -0.16
N SER A 81 -6.84 -8.78 0.38
CA SER A 81 -5.43 -8.42 0.27
C SER A 81 -4.70 -8.61 1.59
N SER A 82 -3.42 -8.98 1.49
CA SER A 82 -2.53 -9.12 2.65
C SER A 82 -1.15 -8.58 2.33
N LEU A 83 -0.60 -7.82 3.29
CA LEU A 83 0.77 -7.34 3.26
C LEU A 83 1.48 -7.91 4.48
N GLN A 84 2.53 -8.70 4.23
CA GLN A 84 3.40 -9.28 5.25
C GLN A 84 4.81 -8.72 5.06
N HIS A 85 5.46 -8.27 6.14
CA HIS A 85 6.78 -7.62 6.12
C HIS A 85 6.89 -6.62 4.95
N ALA A 86 6.06 -5.60 4.97
CA ALA A 86 6.02 -4.61 3.90
C ALA A 86 6.41 -3.23 4.40
N TYR A 87 7.04 -2.44 3.53
CA TYR A 87 7.42 -1.06 3.80
C TYR A 87 6.72 -0.13 2.81
N VAL A 88 5.85 0.74 3.29
CA VAL A 88 5.14 1.74 2.49
C VAL A 88 5.63 3.12 2.89
N LYS A 89 6.32 3.81 1.98
CA LYS A 89 6.94 5.10 2.25
C LYS A 89 6.49 6.16 1.26
N GLY A 90 6.32 7.40 1.71
CA GLY A 90 6.29 8.56 0.82
C GLY A 90 5.03 8.67 -0.05
N ALA A 91 3.91 8.09 0.37
CA ALA A 91 2.64 8.15 -0.35
C ALA A 91 1.76 9.31 0.11
N ARG A 92 0.80 9.72 -0.71
CA ARG A 92 -0.23 10.70 -0.33
C ARG A 92 -1.12 10.12 0.76
N VAL A 93 -1.57 8.88 0.54
CA VAL A 93 -2.18 8.03 1.56
C VAL A 93 -1.47 6.70 1.45
N GLY A 94 -0.79 6.22 2.49
CA GLY A 94 -0.07 4.94 2.44
C GLY A 94 -0.99 3.80 2.04
N ILE A 95 -2.06 3.64 2.80
CA ILE A 95 -3.14 2.67 2.54
C ILE A 95 -4.48 3.39 2.65
N GLN A 96 -5.29 3.28 1.60
CA GLN A 96 -6.70 3.63 1.66
C GLN A 96 -7.53 2.36 1.54
N ALA A 97 -8.53 2.19 2.42
CA ALA A 97 -9.48 1.09 2.36
C ALA A 97 -10.91 1.64 2.45
N THR A 98 -11.69 1.47 1.39
CA THR A 98 -13.04 2.05 1.28
C THR A 98 -14.11 1.01 1.65
N GLY A 99 -14.28 0.71 2.93
CA GLY A 99 -15.22 -0.31 3.39
C GLY A 99 -14.82 -1.74 3.02
N TYR A 100 -13.54 -2.07 3.16
CA TYR A 100 -12.99 -3.40 2.91
C TYR A 100 -11.92 -3.78 3.93
N SER A 101 -11.62 -5.07 3.98
CA SER A 101 -10.67 -5.68 4.91
C SER A 101 -9.31 -5.87 4.23
N VAL A 102 -8.25 -5.32 4.82
CA VAL A 102 -6.86 -5.66 4.48
C VAL A 102 -6.20 -6.28 5.71
N THR A 103 -5.33 -7.27 5.52
CA THR A 103 -4.51 -7.81 6.62
C THR A 103 -3.10 -7.25 6.52
N LEU A 104 -2.64 -6.60 7.59
CA LEU A 104 -1.29 -6.02 7.70
C LEU A 104 -0.55 -6.73 8.83
N ASP A 105 0.58 -7.35 8.51
CA ASP A 105 1.44 -8.03 9.46
C ASP A 105 2.90 -7.62 9.25
N HIS A 106 3.59 -7.17 10.30
CA HIS A 106 4.95 -6.63 10.21
C HIS A 106 5.10 -5.50 9.17
N VAL A 107 4.07 -4.66 9.02
CA VAL A 107 4.05 -3.57 8.03
C VAL A 107 4.54 -2.28 8.67
N THR A 108 5.39 -1.55 7.95
CA THR A 108 5.79 -0.20 8.33
C THR A 108 5.26 0.82 7.31
N ILE A 109 4.51 1.83 7.78
CA ILE A 109 3.96 2.91 6.95
C ILE A 109 4.45 4.25 7.48
N THR A 110 5.24 4.97 6.69
CA THR A 110 5.97 6.16 7.15
C THR A 110 6.20 7.21 6.08
N HIS A 111 6.42 8.46 6.50
CA HIS A 111 6.65 9.60 5.61
C HIS A 111 5.55 9.80 4.57
N CYS A 112 4.34 9.30 4.83
CA CYS A 112 3.17 9.53 4.02
C CYS A 112 2.44 10.79 4.48
N ALA A 113 1.70 11.47 3.61
CA ALA A 113 0.87 12.61 4.04
C ALA A 113 -0.24 12.15 5.00
N ALA A 114 -0.82 10.96 4.77
CA ALA A 114 -1.59 10.19 5.74
C ALA A 114 -1.14 8.71 5.71
N GLY A 115 -1.10 8.04 6.88
CA GLY A 115 -0.68 6.65 6.98
C GLY A 115 -1.72 5.69 6.41
N ILE A 116 -2.77 5.40 7.20
CA ILE A 116 -3.91 4.58 6.80
C ILE A 116 -5.17 5.44 6.89
N LYS A 117 -6.02 5.36 5.86
CA LYS A 117 -7.33 5.99 5.84
C LYS A 117 -8.42 4.98 5.52
N TYR A 118 -9.36 4.83 6.43
CA TYR A 118 -10.62 4.13 6.19
C TYR A 118 -11.69 5.15 5.84
N THR A 119 -12.33 4.95 4.70
CA THR A 119 -13.55 5.68 4.34
C THR A 119 -14.70 4.69 4.31
N ASP A 120 -15.84 5.08 4.85
CA ASP A 120 -17.01 4.21 4.95
C ASP A 120 -17.30 3.48 3.64
N GLY A 121 -17.44 2.16 3.75
CA GLY A 121 -18.36 1.41 2.93
C GLY A 121 -19.37 0.79 3.88
N GLU A 122 -20.62 0.78 3.46
CA GLU A 122 -21.85 0.53 4.24
C GLU A 122 -21.94 -0.81 4.99
N SER A 123 -20.86 -1.61 5.06
CA SER A 123 -20.88 -2.97 5.59
C SER A 123 -20.14 -3.09 6.93
N SER A 124 -20.88 -3.52 7.95
CA SER A 124 -20.40 -3.91 9.28
C SER A 124 -19.57 -5.20 9.29
N ALA A 125 -19.41 -5.88 8.14
CA ALA A 125 -18.66 -7.13 8.02
C ALA A 125 -17.15 -6.92 7.75
N ASN A 126 -16.69 -5.68 7.64
CA ASN A 126 -15.30 -5.39 7.32
C ASN A 126 -14.42 -5.38 8.57
N SER A 127 -13.37 -6.20 8.57
CA SER A 127 -12.36 -6.27 9.64
C SER A 127 -10.96 -6.15 9.04
N THR A 128 -10.36 -4.97 9.17
CA THR A 128 -8.93 -4.85 8.92
C THR A 128 -8.18 -5.30 10.18
N MET A 129 -7.27 -6.25 10.00
CA MET A 129 -6.35 -6.69 11.05
C MET A 129 -4.98 -6.05 10.83
N ILE A 130 -4.42 -5.50 11.91
CA ILE A 130 -3.09 -4.90 11.93
C ILE A 130 -2.32 -5.53 13.10
N SER A 131 -1.32 -6.34 12.79
CA SER A 131 -0.43 -7.02 13.75
C SER A 131 1.02 -6.60 13.55
N ASP A 132 1.75 -6.44 14.65
CA ASP A 132 3.20 -6.19 14.68
C ASP A 132 3.69 -5.07 13.73
N SER A 133 2.82 -4.09 13.49
CA SER A 133 3.01 -3.06 12.47
C SER A 133 3.29 -1.70 13.10
N TYR A 134 4.06 -0.88 12.40
CA TYR A 134 4.40 0.48 12.80
C TYR A 134 3.84 1.50 11.80
N ILE A 135 2.97 2.38 12.28
CA ILE A 135 2.38 3.46 11.47
C ILE A 135 2.72 4.79 12.14
N GLY A 136 3.78 5.44 11.66
CA GLY A 136 4.34 6.63 12.32
C GLY A 136 5.22 7.49 11.41
N HIS A 137 5.55 8.69 11.88
CA HIS A 137 6.20 9.73 11.08
C HIS A 137 5.44 10.08 9.80
N ASN A 138 4.10 10.16 9.89
CA ASN A 138 3.21 10.59 8.81
C ASN A 138 2.73 12.03 9.06
N GLY A 139 2.43 12.78 8.01
CA GLY A 139 2.18 14.23 8.09
C GLY A 139 0.91 14.63 8.85
N LYS A 140 -0.17 13.87 8.71
CA LYS A 140 -1.46 14.14 9.38
C LYS A 140 -1.81 13.12 10.45
N HIS A 141 -2.21 11.93 10.02
CA HIS A 141 -2.74 10.87 10.87
C HIS A 141 -1.97 9.58 10.61
N GLY A 142 -1.70 8.81 11.68
CA GLY A 142 -1.24 7.44 11.55
C GLY A 142 -2.35 6.57 10.96
N ILE A 143 -3.49 6.50 11.66
CA ILE A 143 -4.71 5.83 11.21
C ILE A 143 -5.87 6.82 11.35
N GLU A 144 -6.65 7.00 10.29
CA GLU A 144 -7.86 7.83 10.25
C GLU A 144 -9.06 6.97 9.87
N PHE A 145 -10.16 7.09 10.62
CA PHE A 145 -11.47 6.56 10.26
C PHE A 145 -12.36 7.74 9.92
N LYS A 146 -12.89 7.78 8.70
CA LYS A 146 -13.78 8.85 8.25
C LYS A 146 -15.19 8.31 8.01
N GLY A 147 -16.04 8.59 8.98
CA GLY A 147 -17.49 8.41 8.91
C GLY A 147 -18.17 9.41 7.96
N SER A 148 -19.33 9.03 7.41
CA SER A 148 -20.28 9.89 6.70
C SER A 148 -20.85 10.99 7.57
#